data_AF-A0AAD6DYH8-F1
#
_entry.id   AF-A0AAD6DYH8-F1
#
_cell.length_a   1.000
_cell.length_b   1.000
_cell.length_c   1.000
_cell.angle_alpha   90.00
_cell.angle_beta   90.00
_cell.angle_gamma   90.00
#
_symmetry.space_group_name_H-M   'P 1'
#
loop_
_entity.id
_entity.type
_entity.pdbx_description
1 polymer ?
#
loop_
_entity_poly.entity_id
_entity_poly.type
_entity_poly.pdbx_seq_one_letter_code
_entity_poly.pdbx_strand_id
1 'polypeptide(L)'
;MPSLEVFSGRPRGVCPPPQKARQRKRLRAVDRVVDTLSAALARNGQSAKSVERWYAEMPREEEMLPKDKYTLFDKKEKSYRKSIHKLPKWTRVSQRVNPPWFLNSIFCNIPNTSTLLLVAERSSASVLYASTWPWRRNYLYKPAG
;
A
#
# COMPACT_ATOMS: atom_id res chain seq x y z
N MET A 1 -35.53 -26.29 -12.47
CA MET A 1 -34.80 -25.33 -11.62
C MET A 1 -33.32 -25.67 -11.70
N PRO A 2 -32.51 -24.94 -12.48
CA PRO A 2 -31.09 -25.23 -12.56
C PRO A 2 -30.40 -24.70 -11.29
N SER A 3 -29.74 -25.60 -10.56
CA SER A 3 -28.92 -25.28 -9.41
C SER A 3 -27.81 -24.31 -9.81
N LEU A 4 -27.76 -23.13 -9.20
CA LEU A 4 -26.66 -22.19 -9.35
C LEU A 4 -25.43 -22.77 -8.65
N GLU A 5 -24.61 -23.51 -9.39
CA GLU A 5 -23.23 -23.76 -8.96
C GLU A 5 -22.51 -22.42 -8.93
N VAL A 6 -22.26 -21.93 -7.71
CA VAL A 6 -21.43 -20.75 -7.49
C VAL A 6 -20.02 -21.12 -7.97
N PHE A 7 -19.64 -20.63 -9.15
CA PHE A 7 -18.26 -20.67 -9.65
C PHE A 7 -17.36 -19.87 -8.69
N SER A 8 -16.93 -20.49 -7.58
CA SER A 8 -16.01 -19.89 -6.62
C SER A 8 -14.57 -19.97 -7.15
N GLY A 9 -14.32 -19.35 -8.30
CA GLY A 9 -12.96 -19.18 -8.81
C GLY A 9 -12.18 -18.24 -7.90
N ARG A 10 -11.21 -18.76 -7.13
CA ARG A 10 -10.32 -17.91 -6.32
C ARG A 10 -9.49 -17.03 -7.26
N PRO A 11 -9.47 -15.69 -7.08
CA PRO A 11 -8.72 -14.80 -7.97
C PRO A 11 -7.23 -15.15 -7.95
N ARG A 12 -6.68 -15.60 -9.10
CA ARG A 12 -5.28 -16.03 -9.28
C ARG A 12 -4.24 -14.90 -9.16
N GLY A 13 -4.69 -13.67 -8.88
CA GLY A 13 -3.84 -12.48 -8.81
C GLY A 13 -3.42 -12.07 -7.40
N VAL A 14 -4.14 -12.47 -6.35
CA VAL A 14 -3.97 -11.94 -4.99
C VAL A 14 -3.45 -13.01 -4.04
N CYS A 15 -2.49 -12.65 -3.19
CA CYS A 15 -1.99 -13.53 -2.15
C CYS A 15 -3.12 -13.92 -1.17
N PRO A 16 -3.46 -15.21 -1.01
CA PRO A 16 -4.48 -15.65 -0.08
C PRO A 16 -4.22 -15.20 1.37
N PRO A 17 -5.26 -14.94 2.17
CA PRO A 17 -5.12 -14.57 3.59
C PRO A 17 -4.20 -15.48 4.42
N PRO A 18 -4.28 -16.83 4.35
CA PRO A 18 -3.37 -17.69 5.10
C PRO A 18 -1.92 -17.57 4.63
N GLN A 19 -1.69 -17.33 3.34
CA GLN A 19 -0.34 -17.09 2.81
C GLN A 19 0.23 -15.76 3.30
N LYS A 20 -0.59 -14.71 3.41
CA LYS A 20 -0.20 -13.43 4.03
C LYS A 20 0.21 -13.59 5.50
N ALA A 21 -0.49 -14.42 6.27
CA ALA A 21 -0.13 -14.72 7.65
C ALA A 21 1.22 -15.45 7.75
N ARG A 22 1.44 -16.47 6.92
CA ARG A 22 2.73 -17.19 6.87
C ARG A 22 3.87 -16.28 6.42
N GLN A 23 3.61 -15.38 5.49
CA GLN A 23 4.60 -14.41 5.03
C GLN A 23 5.09 -13.51 6.17
N ARG A 24 4.18 -12.94 6.95
CA ARG A 24 4.55 -12.13 8.14
C ARG A 24 5.37 -12.94 9.14
N LYS A 25 4.98 -14.18 9.42
CA LYS A 25 5.75 -15.09 10.30
C LYS A 25 7.16 -15.32 9.78
N ARG A 26 7.33 -15.53 8.47
CA ARG A 26 8.66 -15.71 7.85
C ARG A 26 9.54 -14.47 7.97
N LEU A 27 9.00 -13.28 7.71
CA LEU A 27 9.74 -12.02 7.83
C LEU A 27 10.24 -11.83 9.26
N ARG A 28 9.35 -12.02 10.26
CA ARG A 28 9.70 -11.97 11.68
C ARG A 28 10.72 -13.04 12.09
N ALA A 29 10.63 -14.25 11.53
CA ALA A 29 11.57 -15.31 11.84
C ALA A 29 12.99 -14.94 11.37
N VAL A 30 13.12 -14.35 10.18
CA VAL A 30 14.42 -13.84 9.69
C VAL A 30 14.94 -12.73 10.60
N ASP A 31 14.08 -11.81 11.03
CA ASP A 31 14.46 -10.74 11.96
C ASP A 31 15.02 -11.28 13.26
N ARG A 32 14.33 -12.26 13.87
CA ARG A 32 14.80 -12.93 15.10
C ARG A 32 16.16 -13.60 14.94
N VAL A 33 16.40 -14.24 13.79
CA VAL A 33 17.70 -14.87 13.52
C VAL A 33 18.81 -13.82 13.52
N VAL A 34 18.62 -12.69 12.84
CA VAL A 34 19.61 -11.60 12.83
C VAL A 34 19.84 -11.04 14.23
N ASP A 35 18.77 -10.87 15.03
CA ASP A 35 18.88 -10.39 16.41
C ASP A 35 19.73 -11.32 17.26
N THR A 36 19.45 -12.63 17.21
CA THR A 36 20.22 -13.64 17.95
C THR A 36 21.69 -13.65 17.56
N LEU A 37 21.99 -13.51 16.26
CA LEU A 37 23.37 -13.45 15.77
C LEU A 37 24.07 -12.18 16.28
N SER A 38 23.41 -11.03 16.20
CA SER A 38 23.98 -9.77 16.69
C SER A 38 24.27 -9.79 18.18
N ALA A 39 23.36 -10.36 18.99
CA ALA A 39 23.54 -10.49 20.43
C ALA A 39 24.68 -11.47 20.79
N ALA A 40 24.81 -12.58 20.06
CA ALA A 40 25.91 -13.52 20.26
C ALA A 40 27.27 -12.93 19.89
N LEU A 41 27.34 -12.19 18.77
CA LEU A 41 28.55 -11.50 18.33
C LEU A 41 28.99 -10.42 19.32
N ALA A 42 28.06 -9.61 19.82
CA ALA A 42 28.33 -8.58 20.81
C ALA A 42 28.92 -9.14 22.11
N ARG A 43 28.43 -10.30 22.59
CA ARG A 43 28.98 -10.98 23.78
C ARG A 43 30.41 -11.46 23.58
N ASN A 44 30.75 -11.84 22.36
CA ASN A 44 32.09 -12.28 22.00
C ASN A 44 33.02 -11.12 21.64
N GLY A 45 32.54 -9.87 21.66
CA GLY A 45 33.30 -8.68 21.25
C GLY A 45 33.63 -8.64 19.75
N GLN A 46 32.87 -9.36 18.92
CA GLN A 46 33.07 -9.42 17.47
C GLN A 46 31.93 -8.73 16.73
N SER A 47 32.19 -8.20 15.53
CA SER A 47 31.16 -7.70 14.62
C SER A 47 31.27 -8.35 13.25
N ALA A 48 30.15 -8.40 12.52
CA ALA A 48 30.08 -8.96 11.18
C ALA A 48 29.51 -7.92 10.20
N LYS A 49 30.28 -7.62 9.15
CA LYS A 49 29.89 -6.67 8.08
C LYS A 49 28.54 -7.00 7.45
N SER A 50 28.19 -8.29 7.37
CA SER A 50 26.91 -8.75 6.84
C SER A 50 25.73 -8.31 7.72
N VAL A 51 25.90 -8.33 9.04
CA VAL A 51 24.88 -7.93 10.02
C VAL A 51 24.74 -6.40 10.04
N GLU A 52 25.86 -5.67 9.98
CA GLU A 52 25.86 -4.21 9.89
C GLU A 52 25.16 -3.72 8.60
N ARG A 53 25.53 -4.30 7.44
CA ARG A 53 24.87 -4.01 6.17
C ARG A 53 23.38 -4.33 6.20
N TRP A 54 23.01 -5.44 6.85
CA TRP A 54 21.60 -5.82 6.98
C TRP A 54 20.81 -4.73 7.71
N TYR A 55 21.31 -4.19 8.81
CA TYR A 55 20.64 -3.11 9.54
C TYR A 55 20.58 -1.79 8.75
N ALA A 56 21.56 -1.51 7.90
CA ALA A 56 21.57 -0.31 7.07
C ALA A 56 20.57 -0.38 5.90
N GLU A 57 20.45 -1.54 5.25
CA GLU A 57 19.71 -1.68 3.99
C GLU A 57 18.30 -2.28 4.17
N MET A 58 18.08 -3.15 5.17
CA MET A 58 16.87 -3.97 5.25
C MET A 58 15.94 -3.50 6.38
N PRO A 59 14.72 -3.01 6.06
CA PRO A 59 13.74 -2.61 7.07
C PRO A 59 13.16 -3.81 7.83
N ARG A 60 12.69 -3.59 9.05
CA ARG A 60 12.00 -4.60 9.86
C ARG A 60 10.58 -4.86 9.38
N GLU A 61 9.99 -5.99 9.75
CA GLU A 61 8.61 -6.32 9.38
C GLU A 61 7.59 -5.25 9.81
N GLU A 62 7.82 -4.59 10.93
CA GLU A 62 6.92 -3.58 11.51
C GLU A 62 6.97 -2.25 10.75
N GLU A 63 8.15 -1.84 10.34
CA GLU A 63 8.42 -0.61 9.58
C GLU A 63 7.98 -0.72 8.11
N MET A 64 7.93 -1.95 7.58
CA MET A 64 7.54 -2.19 6.20
C MET A 64 6.06 -1.86 5.95
N LEU A 65 5.79 -1.19 4.83
CA LEU A 65 4.43 -0.92 4.38
C LEU A 65 3.69 -2.23 4.05
N PRO A 66 2.39 -2.35 4.37
CA PRO A 66 1.59 -3.53 4.01
C PRO A 66 1.63 -3.87 2.51
N LYS A 67 1.78 -2.86 1.64
CA LYS A 67 1.86 -3.02 0.19
C LYS A 67 3.15 -3.75 -0.23
N ASP A 68 4.28 -3.41 0.37
CA ASP A 68 5.59 -4.00 0.05
C ASP A 68 5.77 -5.39 0.69
N LYS A 69 5.00 -5.73 1.74
CA LYS A 69 4.99 -7.10 2.31
C LYS A 69 4.48 -8.16 1.32
N TYR A 70 3.58 -7.78 0.41
CA TYR A 70 2.84 -8.73 -0.43
C TYR A 70 3.02 -8.50 -1.93
N THR A 71 3.60 -7.37 -2.32
CA THR A 71 3.83 -7.01 -3.73
C THR A 71 5.27 -6.57 -3.95
N LEU A 72 5.79 -6.90 -5.12
CA LEU A 72 7.12 -6.50 -5.56
C LEU A 72 7.05 -5.78 -6.91
N PHE A 73 8.10 -5.02 -7.20
CA PHE A 73 8.22 -4.30 -8.46
C PHE A 73 8.52 -5.27 -9.62
N ASP A 74 7.78 -5.15 -10.72
CA ASP A 74 8.07 -5.84 -11.98
C ASP A 74 7.90 -4.88 -13.15
N LYS A 75 8.98 -4.65 -13.90
CA LYS A 75 8.99 -3.72 -15.04
C LYS A 75 7.96 -4.08 -16.11
N LYS A 76 7.55 -5.36 -16.22
CA LYS A 76 6.69 -5.86 -17.29
C LYS A 76 5.19 -5.75 -17.00
N GLU A 77 4.81 -5.56 -15.75
CA GLU A 77 3.40 -5.46 -15.35
C GLU A 77 2.87 -4.05 -15.61
N LYS A 78 1.60 -3.91 -15.98
CA LYS A 78 0.99 -2.59 -16.28
C LYS A 78 1.00 -1.63 -15.08
N SER A 79 0.77 -2.18 -13.88
CA SER A 79 0.86 -1.44 -12.61
C SER A 79 2.28 -1.47 -12.01
N TYR A 80 3.22 -2.05 -12.76
CA TYR A 80 4.56 -2.47 -12.37
C TYR A 80 4.67 -3.15 -11.00
N ARG A 81 3.59 -3.85 -10.60
CA ARG A 81 3.49 -4.59 -9.36
C ARG A 81 3.01 -5.99 -9.63
N LYS A 82 3.66 -6.95 -8.98
CA LYS A 82 3.21 -8.34 -8.93
C LYS A 82 3.12 -8.84 -7.52
N SER A 83 2.23 -9.79 -7.30
CA SER A 83 2.13 -10.49 -6.03
C SER A 83 3.37 -11.34 -5.76
N ILE A 84 3.89 -11.29 -4.54
CA ILE A 84 5.17 -11.92 -4.15
C ILE A 84 5.20 -13.44 -4.34
N HIS A 85 4.06 -14.11 -4.21
CA HIS A 85 3.95 -15.56 -4.34
C HIS A 85 4.14 -16.07 -5.77
N LYS A 86 4.17 -15.17 -6.77
CA LYS A 86 4.48 -15.52 -8.16
C LYS A 86 5.99 -15.63 -8.42
N LEU A 87 6.83 -15.22 -7.48
CA LEU A 87 8.29 -15.31 -7.62
C LEU A 87 8.74 -16.78 -7.39
N PRO A 88 9.65 -17.32 -8.22
CA PRO A 88 10.23 -18.63 -7.96
C PRO A 88 10.93 -18.62 -6.59
N LYS A 89 10.65 -19.63 -5.78
CA LYS A 89 11.24 -19.79 -4.43
C LYS A 89 11.08 -18.56 -3.52
N TRP A 90 9.98 -17.82 -3.67
CA TRP A 90 9.64 -16.65 -2.84
C TRP A 90 9.60 -16.95 -1.33
N THR A 91 9.42 -18.22 -0.96
CA THR A 91 9.46 -18.69 0.43
C THR A 91 10.86 -18.79 1.04
N ARG A 92 11.92 -18.65 0.24
CA ARG A 92 13.32 -18.69 0.70
C ARG A 92 14.04 -17.37 0.50
N VAL A 93 13.69 -16.64 -0.56
CA VAL A 93 14.28 -15.32 -0.87
C VAL A 93 13.65 -14.23 0.01
N SER A 94 14.49 -13.35 0.57
CA SER A 94 14.08 -12.17 1.32
C SER A 94 14.15 -10.93 0.44
N GLN A 95 13.01 -10.49 -0.09
CA GLN A 95 12.89 -9.25 -0.86
C GLN A 95 12.09 -8.25 -0.02
N ARG A 96 12.73 -7.17 0.43
CA ARG A 96 12.15 -6.18 1.37
C ARG A 96 12.09 -4.77 0.82
N VAL A 97 13.11 -4.38 0.03
CA VAL A 97 13.22 -3.03 -0.54
C VAL A 97 12.74 -3.02 -1.97
N ASN A 98 11.90 -2.05 -2.30
CA ASN A 98 11.49 -1.72 -3.66
C ASN A 98 12.13 -0.37 -4.05
N PRO A 99 12.42 -0.14 -5.33
CA PRO A 99 13.03 1.11 -5.77
C PRO A 99 12.15 2.33 -5.43
N PRO A 100 12.72 3.40 -4.87
CA PRO A 100 11.96 4.52 -4.30
C PRO A 100 11.22 5.36 -5.34
N TRP A 101 11.81 5.59 -6.52
CA TRP A 101 11.19 6.34 -7.62
C TRP A 101 9.96 5.64 -8.24
N PHE A 102 9.66 4.40 -7.80
CA PHE A 102 8.47 3.67 -8.21
C PHE A 102 7.33 3.74 -7.18
N LEU A 103 7.65 4.12 -5.94
CA LEU A 103 6.68 4.34 -4.88
C LEU A 103 6.12 5.76 -5.06
N ASN A 104 4.85 5.87 -5.49
CA ASN A 104 4.03 7.10 -5.62
C ASN A 104 3.76 7.64 -7.03
N SER A 105 3.49 6.76 -8.01
CA SER A 105 2.63 7.18 -9.14
C SER A 105 1.17 7.31 -8.64
N ILE A 106 0.78 8.53 -8.29
CA ILE A 106 -0.63 8.96 -8.14
C ILE A 106 -1.40 8.68 -9.45
N PHE A 107 -0.70 8.53 -10.59
CA PHE A 107 -1.28 8.25 -11.91
C PHE A 107 -1.86 6.84 -12.10
N CYS A 108 -1.61 5.88 -11.20
CA CYS A 108 -2.21 4.54 -11.34
C CYS A 108 -3.58 4.38 -10.64
N ASN A 109 -4.10 5.43 -10.01
CA ASN A 109 -5.45 5.48 -9.41
C ASN A 109 -6.27 6.62 -10.01
N ILE A 110 -6.26 6.79 -11.33
CA ILE A 110 -7.35 7.51 -11.99
C ILE A 110 -8.46 6.46 -12.21
N PRO A 111 -9.56 6.45 -11.42
CA PRO A 111 -10.75 5.73 -11.86
C PRO A 111 -11.11 6.31 -13.22
N ASN A 112 -11.40 5.46 -14.20
CA ASN A 112 -11.88 5.85 -15.53
C ASN A 112 -12.91 6.99 -15.43
N THR A 113 -12.48 8.25 -15.61
CA THR A 113 -13.35 9.43 -15.60
C THR A 113 -13.90 9.61 -17.00
N SER A 114 -14.84 8.75 -17.39
CA SER A 114 -15.77 9.05 -18.47
C SER A 114 -17.08 9.66 -17.96
N THR A 115 -17.20 9.95 -16.66
CA THR A 115 -18.42 10.48 -16.05
C THR A 115 -18.11 11.57 -15.01
N LEU A 116 -17.65 12.74 -15.45
CA LEU A 116 -17.88 14.03 -14.78
C LEU A 116 -17.84 15.14 -15.83
N LEU A 117 -18.85 15.16 -16.70
CA LEU A 117 -19.42 16.43 -17.15
C LEU A 117 -20.25 16.98 -15.99
N LEU A 118 -20.20 18.31 -15.85
CA LEU A 118 -21.00 19.19 -14.98
C LEU A 118 -20.37 19.61 -13.65
N VAL A 119 -19.97 20.89 -13.67
CA VAL A 119 -20.14 21.93 -12.64
C VAL A 119 -18.82 22.61 -12.22
N ALA A 120 -18.86 23.94 -12.36
CA ALA A 120 -18.03 24.96 -11.73
C ALA A 120 -16.71 25.37 -12.41
N GLU A 121 -16.84 26.21 -13.44
CA GLU A 121 -15.85 27.28 -13.69
C GLU A 121 -16.58 28.62 -13.73
N ARG A 122 -16.89 29.13 -12.54
CA ARG A 122 -17.09 30.56 -12.28
C ARG A 122 -16.24 30.86 -11.06
N SER A 123 -15.17 31.62 -11.25
CA SER A 123 -14.86 32.83 -10.47
C SER A 123 -13.36 33.13 -10.52
N SER A 124 -12.92 33.81 -11.58
CA SER A 124 -11.79 34.74 -11.46
C SER A 124 -12.35 36.05 -10.93
N ALA A 125 -11.98 36.34 -9.70
CA ALA A 125 -12.28 37.56 -8.99
C ALA A 125 -11.58 38.76 -9.64
N SER A 126 -12.34 39.80 -9.95
CA SER A 126 -11.93 41.22 -9.95
C SER A 126 -13.14 42.08 -10.29
N VAL A 127 -13.14 43.33 -9.82
CA VAL A 127 -14.07 44.45 -10.09
C VAL A 127 -15.20 44.65 -9.06
N LEU A 128 -14.84 45.43 -8.04
CA LEU A 128 -15.52 46.66 -7.57
C LEU A 128 -17.07 46.73 -7.63
N TYR A 129 -17.72 46.71 -6.46
CA TYR A 129 -18.71 47.72 -6.01
C TYR A 129 -19.19 47.32 -4.59
N ALA A 130 -18.86 48.09 -3.56
CA ALA A 130 -19.74 49.08 -2.95
C ALA A 130 -20.95 48.49 -2.19
N SER A 131 -20.92 48.68 -0.87
CA SER A 131 -22.05 49.07 -0.02
C SER A 131 -23.47 48.60 -0.41
N THR A 132 -24.02 47.64 0.32
CA THR A 132 -25.25 47.80 1.15
C THR A 132 -25.63 46.48 1.82
N TRP A 133 -25.92 46.57 3.11
CA TRP A 133 -26.53 45.56 3.98
C TRP A 133 -27.94 45.13 3.49
N PRO A 134 -28.71 44.33 4.24
CA PRO A 134 -28.49 43.05 4.93
C PRO A 134 -29.48 42.00 4.35
N TRP A 135 -29.61 40.81 4.93
CA TRP A 135 -30.88 40.06 5.14
C TRP A 135 -30.60 38.56 5.27
N ARG A 136 -30.67 38.11 6.53
CA ARG A 136 -30.93 36.71 6.90
C ARG A 136 -32.07 36.14 6.08
N ARG A 137 -31.95 34.88 5.65
CA ARG A 137 -33.11 33.98 5.63
C ARG A 137 -32.71 32.59 6.10
N ASN A 138 -33.02 32.35 7.36
CA ASN A 138 -33.12 31.04 7.98
C ASN A 138 -34.06 30.17 7.14
N TYR A 139 -33.66 28.93 6.83
CA TYR A 139 -34.61 27.88 6.49
C TYR A 139 -34.60 26.82 7.59
N LEU A 140 -35.65 26.94 8.41
CA LEU A 140 -36.13 25.99 9.40
C LEU A 140 -36.46 24.66 8.70
N TYR A 141 -35.88 23.56 9.17
CA TYR A 141 -36.35 22.21 8.83
C TYR A 141 -37.72 21.97 9.50
N LYS A 142 -38.74 21.65 8.71
CA LYS A 142 -40.04 21.14 9.18
C LYS A 142 -40.01 19.60 9.10
N PRO A 143 -40.19 18.85 10.21
CA PRO A 143 -40.42 17.41 10.13
C PRO A 143 -41.90 17.10 9.85
N ALA A 144 -42.10 16.01 9.14
CA ALA A 144 -43.36 15.47 8.65
C ALA A 144 -44.28 14.99 9.78
N GLY A 145 -45.59 15.17 9.56
CA GLY A 145 -46.69 14.48 10.23
C GLY A 145 -47.63 13.94 9.16
#